data_AF-A0A350T6Q2-F1
#
_entry.id   AF-A0A350T6Q2-F1
#
_cell.length_a   1.000
_cell.length_b   1.000
_cell.length_c   1.000
_cell.angle_alpha   90.00
_cell.angle_beta   90.00
_cell.angle_gamma   90.00
#
_symmetry.space_group_name_H-M   'P 1'
#
loop_
_entity.id
_entity.type
_entity.pdbx_description
1 polymer ?
#
loop_
_entity_poly.entity_id
_entity_poly.type
_entity_poly.pdbx_seq_one_letter_code
_entity_poly.pdbx_strand_id
1 'polypeptide(L)'
;MLGSLLKLSQLTSWGGMLVLPVVAPAFVTGLPAPKWVEDVLLIFPTTHAMRMAIDALSQKPIFGDTWQSILVLAIWAVAVYAITFWTLSRREI
;
A
#
# COMPACT_ATOMS: atom_id res chain seq x y z
N MET A 1 -16.14 -27.98 11.25
CA MET A 1 -15.48 -27.76 9.93
C MET A 1 -16.18 -26.71 9.07
N LEU A 2 -17.52 -26.60 9.07
CA LEU A 2 -18.23 -25.54 8.33
C LEU A 2 -17.93 -24.11 8.83
N GLY A 3 -17.78 -23.92 10.15
CA GLY A 3 -17.46 -22.60 10.72
C GLY A 3 -16.09 -22.02 10.33
N SER A 4 -15.08 -22.85 10.04
CA SER A 4 -13.77 -22.35 9.57
C SER A 4 -13.80 -22.00 8.08
N LEU A 5 -14.56 -22.75 7.27
CA LEU A 5 -14.76 -22.46 5.85
C LEU A 5 -15.56 -21.17 5.63
N LEU A 6 -16.58 -20.92 6.46
CA LEU A 6 -17.36 -19.67 6.44
C LEU A 6 -16.54 -18.46 6.91
N LYS A 7 -15.67 -18.64 7.91
CA LYS A 7 -14.70 -17.60 8.30
C LYS A 7 -13.69 -17.32 7.19
N LEU A 8 -13.19 -18.36 6.52
CA LEU A 8 -12.22 -18.23 5.44
C LEU A 8 -12.84 -17.53 4.22
N SER A 9 -14.08 -17.87 3.84
CA SER A 9 -14.78 -17.22 2.72
C SER A 9 -15.14 -15.77 3.01
N GLN A 10 -15.51 -15.44 4.25
CA GLN A 10 -15.71 -14.05 4.67
C GLN A 10 -14.38 -13.27 4.70
N LEU A 11 -13.29 -13.88 5.17
CA LEU A 11 -11.96 -13.26 5.16
C LEU A 11 -11.44 -13.01 3.74
N THR A 12 -11.70 -13.90 2.77
CA THR A 12 -11.25 -13.69 1.39
C THR A 12 -12.11 -12.67 0.65
N SER A 13 -13.44 -12.63 0.87
CA SER A 13 -14.30 -11.62 0.22
C SER A 13 -14.14 -10.22 0.82
N TRP A 14 -14.05 -10.10 2.15
CA TRP A 14 -13.86 -8.80 2.81
C TRP A 14 -12.39 -8.36 2.86
N GLY A 15 -11.45 -9.29 2.96
CA GLY A 15 -10.02 -9.00 2.88
C GLY A 15 -9.65 -8.42 1.52
N GLY A 16 -10.19 -8.96 0.42
CA GLY A 16 -10.00 -8.38 -0.91
C GLY A 16 -10.52 -6.95 -1.03
N MET A 17 -11.65 -6.63 -0.40
CA MET A 17 -12.21 -5.27 -0.39
C MET A 17 -11.34 -4.27 0.39
N LEU A 18 -10.69 -4.70 1.47
CA LEU A 18 -9.74 -3.86 2.21
C LEU A 18 -8.39 -3.67 1.51
N VAL A 19 -8.02 -4.58 0.61
CA VAL A 19 -6.82 -4.45 -0.23
C VAL A 19 -7.01 -3.38 -1.31
N LEU A 20 -8.24 -3.17 -1.80
CA LEU A 20 -8.52 -2.23 -2.89
C LEU A 20 -8.03 -0.80 -2.60
N PRO A 21 -8.33 -0.15 -1.46
CA PRO A 21 -7.81 1.19 -1.17
C PRO A 21 -6.29 1.27 -1.11
N VAL A 22 -5.61 0.17 -0.78
CA VAL A 22 -4.16 0.11 -0.69
C VAL A 22 -3.54 -0.09 -2.08
N VAL A 23 -4.15 -0.89 -2.95
CA VAL A 23 -3.59 -1.23 -4.28
C VAL A 23 -4.07 -0.27 -5.37
N ALA A 24 -5.30 0.26 -5.28
CA ALA A 24 -5.88 1.20 -6.25
C ALA A 24 -4.97 2.39 -6.58
N PRO A 25 -4.26 3.01 -5.62
CA PRO A 25 -3.33 4.10 -5.92
C PRO A 25 -2.25 3.76 -6.97
N ALA A 26 -1.78 2.50 -7.01
CA ALA A 26 -0.80 2.07 -8.00
C ALA A 26 -1.36 2.11 -9.44
N PHE A 27 -2.65 1.83 -9.63
CA PHE A 27 -3.26 1.82 -10.97
C PHE A 27 -3.51 3.21 -11.54
N VAL A 28 -3.68 4.20 -10.68
CA VAL A 28 -3.92 5.59 -11.09
C VAL A 28 -2.65 6.45 -11.06
N THR A 29 -1.52 5.87 -10.65
CA THR A 29 -0.22 6.53 -10.64
C THR A 29 0.18 6.91 -12.07
N GLY A 30 0.54 8.18 -12.29
CA GLY A 30 0.96 8.69 -13.59
C GLY A 30 -0.19 9.16 -14.50
N LEU A 31 -1.45 9.01 -14.08
CA LEU A 31 -2.58 9.63 -14.74
C LEU A 31 -2.67 11.11 -14.35
N PRO A 32 -3.05 12.01 -15.28
CA PRO A 32 -3.31 13.41 -14.94
C PRO A 32 -4.51 13.49 -14.00
N ALA A 33 -4.29 13.97 -12.78
CA ALA A 33 -5.32 14.10 -11.76
C ALA A 33 -5.33 15.52 -11.19
N PRO A 34 -6.43 15.97 -10.56
CA PRO A 34 -6.42 17.20 -9.80
C PRO A 34 -5.36 17.14 -8.69
N LYS A 35 -4.68 18.26 -8.41
CA LYS A 35 -3.58 18.33 -7.43
C LYS A 35 -3.91 17.67 -6.08
N TRP A 36 -5.12 17.88 -5.56
CA TRP A 36 -5.55 17.28 -4.29
C TRP A 36 -5.60 15.74 -4.33
N VAL A 37 -5.90 15.14 -5.49
CA VAL A 37 -5.87 13.69 -5.68
C VAL A 37 -4.43 13.20 -5.68
N GLU A 38 -3.53 13.90 -6.38
CA GLU A 38 -2.12 13.57 -6.42
C GLU A 38 -1.48 13.60 -5.02
N ASP A 39 -1.82 14.62 -4.23
CA ASP A 39 -1.36 14.77 -2.85
C ASP A 39 -1.83 13.60 -1.95
N VAL A 40 -3.07 13.13 -2.13
CA VAL A 40 -3.59 11.97 -1.40
C VAL A 40 -2.89 10.68 -1.85
N LEU A 41 -2.68 10.50 -3.16
CA LEU A 41 -2.00 9.32 -3.70
C LEU A 41 -0.58 9.20 -3.16
N LEU A 42 0.12 10.30 -2.93
CA LEU A 42 1.46 10.35 -2.35
C LEU A 42 1.55 9.83 -0.91
N ILE A 43 0.44 9.69 -0.19
CA ILE A 43 0.45 9.11 1.16
C ILE A 43 0.65 7.58 1.10
N PHE A 44 0.25 6.95 -0.01
CA PHE A 44 0.21 5.49 -0.13
C PHE A 44 1.56 4.92 -0.58
N PRO A 45 1.99 3.79 0.02
CA PRO A 45 3.28 3.17 -0.32
C PRO A 45 3.26 2.58 -1.73
N THR A 46 2.10 2.14 -2.20
CA THR A 46 1.91 1.54 -3.53
C THR A 46 2.08 2.54 -4.66
N THR A 47 1.70 3.80 -4.46
CA THR A 47 2.01 4.90 -5.40
C THR A 47 3.52 5.06 -5.57
N HIS A 48 4.26 5.10 -4.46
CA HIS A 48 5.72 5.24 -4.48
C HIS A 48 6.40 4.02 -5.10
N ALA A 49 5.94 2.81 -4.79
CA ALA A 49 6.43 1.59 -5.43
C ALA A 49 6.21 1.62 -6.96
N MET A 50 5.04 2.06 -7.42
CA MET A 50 4.74 2.17 -8.84
C MET A 50 5.57 3.26 -9.53
N ARG A 51 5.74 4.44 -8.90
CA ARG A 51 6.62 5.50 -9.43
C ARG A 51 8.05 5.01 -9.63
N MET A 52 8.61 4.32 -8.64
CA MET A 52 9.94 3.73 -8.74
C MET A 52 10.01 2.65 -9.84
N ALA A 53 8.97 1.83 -9.98
CA ALA A 53 8.90 0.84 -11.05
C ALA A 53 8.86 1.51 -12.44
N ILE A 54 8.06 2.55 -12.61
CA ILE A 54 7.97 3.32 -13.86
C ILE A 54 9.31 3.99 -14.19
N ASP A 55 9.95 4.65 -13.22
CA ASP A 55 11.25 5.29 -13.41
C ASP A 55 12.34 4.27 -13.79
N ALA A 56 12.36 3.12 -13.13
CA ALA A 56 13.29 2.04 -13.43
C ALA A 56 13.07 1.43 -14.83
N LEU A 57 11.82 1.20 -15.22
CA LEU A 57 11.46 0.68 -16.54
C LEU A 57 11.71 1.69 -17.66
N SER A 58 11.51 2.97 -17.38
CA SER A 58 11.71 4.05 -18.35
C SER A 58 13.17 4.47 -18.51
N GLN A 59 14.07 3.96 -17.65
CA GLN A 59 15.47 4.38 -17.53
C GLN A 59 15.63 5.91 -17.42
N LYS A 60 14.61 6.59 -16.90
CA LYS A 60 14.55 8.04 -16.76
C LYS A 60 13.83 8.38 -15.46
N PRO A 61 14.29 9.40 -14.71
CA PRO A 61 13.60 9.87 -13.52
C PRO A 61 12.38 10.71 -13.93
N ILE A 62 11.27 10.06 -14.30
CA ILE A 62 10.01 10.74 -14.66
C ILE A 62 9.42 11.39 -13.41
N PHE A 63 9.46 10.70 -12.27
CA PHE A 63 8.96 11.22 -11.01
C PHE A 63 10.04 11.87 -10.14
N GLY A 64 11.33 11.54 -10.34
CA GLY A 64 12.48 12.25 -9.76
C GLY A 64 12.69 12.13 -8.26
N ASP A 65 11.64 11.79 -7.51
CA ASP A 65 11.60 11.78 -6.05
C ASP A 65 11.86 10.39 -5.46
N THR A 66 12.90 9.71 -5.94
CA THR A 66 13.27 8.36 -5.47
C THR A 66 13.52 8.33 -3.96
N TRP A 67 14.15 9.38 -3.42
CA TRP A 67 14.42 9.47 -1.99
C TRP A 67 13.15 9.58 -1.14
N GLN A 68 12.18 10.39 -1.58
CA GLN A 68 10.87 10.47 -0.93
C GLN A 68 10.16 9.12 -0.96
N SER A 69 10.25 8.42 -2.09
CA SER A 69 9.66 7.09 -2.25
C SER A 69 10.25 6.06 -1.29
N ILE A 70 11.57 6.07 -1.10
CA ILE A 70 12.25 5.21 -0.12
C ILE A 70 11.78 5.54 1.29
N LEU A 71 11.70 6.81 1.66
CA LEU A 71 11.27 7.24 3.00
C LEU A 71 9.83 6.80 3.30
N VAL A 72 8.90 7.01 2.36
CA VAL A 72 7.50 6.62 2.55
C VAL A 72 7.38 5.11 2.69
N LEU A 73 8.09 4.34 1.86
CA LEU A 73 8.12 2.88 1.96
C LEU A 73 8.69 2.40 3.31
N ALA A 74 9.78 3.01 3.77
CA ALA A 74 10.38 2.68 5.07
C ALA A 74 9.44 2.97 6.24
N ILE A 75 8.78 4.15 6.24
CA ILE A 75 7.81 4.53 7.27
C ILE A 75 6.65 3.53 7.30
N TRP A 76 6.11 3.16 6.14
CA TRP A 76 5.03 2.17 6.06
C TRP A 76 5.47 0.78 6.52
N ALA A 77 6.68 0.35 6.18
CA ALA A 77 7.22 -0.93 6.64
C ALA A 77 7.32 -0.96 8.18
N VAL A 78 7.84 0.10 8.80
CA VAL A 78 7.91 0.23 10.26
C VAL A 78 6.51 0.28 10.88
N ALA A 79 5.57 1.05 10.29
CA ALA A 79 4.21 1.17 10.79
C ALA A 79 3.47 -0.18 10.77
N VAL A 80 3.52 -0.92 9.66
CA VAL A 80 2.90 -2.24 9.54
C VAL A 80 3.53 -3.23 10.51
N TYR A 81 4.86 -3.21 10.64
CA TYR A 81 5.56 -4.06 11.60
C TYR A 81 5.14 -3.74 13.04
N ALA A 82 5.13 -2.47 13.43
CA ALA A 82 4.74 -2.03 14.77
C ALA A 82 3.28 -2.39 15.09
N ILE A 83 2.35 -2.18 14.15
CA ILE A 83 0.95 -2.57 14.31
C ILE A 83 0.84 -4.09 14.47
N THR A 84 1.50 -4.86 13.62
CA THR A 84 1.47 -6.33 13.68
C THR A 84 2.00 -6.83 15.01
N PHE A 85 3.17 -6.34 15.43
CA PHE A 85 3.80 -6.66 16.71
C PHE A 85 2.88 -6.32 17.89
N TRP A 86 2.26 -5.14 17.89
CA TRP A 86 1.33 -4.72 18.93
C TRP A 86 0.07 -5.59 18.98
N THR A 87 -0.48 -5.98 17.82
CA THR A 87 -1.66 -6.85 17.78
C THR A 87 -1.38 -8.27 18.25
N LEU A 88 -0.16 -8.79 18.00
CA LEU A 88 0.27 -10.10 18.48
C LEU A 88 0.51 -10.07 20.00
N SER A 89 1.24 -9.07 20.48
CA SER A 89 1.52 -8.89 21.91
C SER A 89 0.23 -8.77 22.75
N ARG A 90 -0.84 -8.19 22.19
CA ARG A 90 -2.16 -8.12 22.86
C ARG A 90 -2.97 -9.42 22.85
N ARG A 91 -2.58 -10.42 22.05
CA ARG A 91 -3.29 -11.72 21.94
C ARG A 91 -2.65 -12.81 22.78
N GLU A 92 -1.40 -12.61 23.23
CA GLU A 92 -0.64 -13.55 24.06
C GLU A 92 -0.78 -13.31 25.57
N ILE A 93 -1.51 -12.26 25.99
CA ILE A 93 -1.87 -11.95 27.39
C ILE A 93 -3.34 -12.33 27.61
#